data_AF-A0AA43EXA5-F1
#
_entry.id   AF-A0AA43EXA5-F1
#
_cell.length_a   1.000
_cell.length_b   1.000
_cell.length_c   1.000
_cell.angle_alpha   90.00
_cell.angle_beta   90.00
_cell.angle_gamma   90.00
#
_symmetry.space_group_name_H-M   'P 1'
#
loop_
_entity.id
_entity.type
_entity.pdbx_description
1 polymer ?
#
loop_
_entity_poly.entity_id
_entity_poly.type
_entity_poly.pdbx_seq_one_letter_code
_entity_poly.pdbx_strand_id
1 'polypeptide(L)' 'MSRRRPKPVWERAYKGHVLWLGRQKLGKVSLAGEARYTWEAAGKAGATDDLDKAKKAVELAVLVADKQRDLFD' A
#
# COMPACT_ATOMS: atom_id res chain seq x y z
N MET A 1 17.60 7.06 22.20
CA MET A 1 17.70 7.27 20.74
C MET A 1 16.38 6.89 20.11
N SER A 2 15.65 7.85 19.52
CA SER A 2 14.39 7.55 18.82
C SER A 2 14.70 6.63 17.64
N ARG A 3 14.26 5.37 17.70
CA ARG A 3 14.36 4.45 16.55
C ARG A 3 13.50 5.04 15.45
N ARG A 4 14.13 5.58 14.40
CA ARG A 4 13.41 6.04 13.21
C ARG A 4 12.58 4.86 12.69
N ARG A 5 11.26 4.98 12.71
CA ARG A 5 10.37 3.98 12.08
C ARG A 5 10.82 3.87 10.60
N PRO A 6 11.05 2.66 10.08
CA PRO A 6 11.44 2.50 8.69
C PRO A 6 10.41 3.17 7.78
N LYS A 7 10.86 3.73 6.66
CA LYS A 7 9.94 4.37 5.71
C LYS A 7 9.39 3.31 4.75
N PRO A 8 8.09 3.34 4.44
CA PRO A 8 7.54 2.52 3.37
C PRO A 8 8.20 2.85 2.02
N VAL A 9 8.47 1.83 1.21
CA VAL A 9 9.06 1.98 -0.13
C VAL A 9 8.26 1.21 -1.17
N TRP A 10 8.08 1.81 -2.33
CA TRP A 10 7.45 1.15 -3.48
C TRP A 10 8.50 0.37 -4.27
N GLU A 11 8.18 -0.89 -4.54
CA GLU A 11 8.94 -1.75 -5.43
C GLU A 11 8.08 -2.11 -6.65
N ARG A 12 8.67 -2.09 -7.84
CA ARG A 12 7.99 -2.48 -9.08
C ARG A 12 8.03 -4.00 -9.23
N ALA A 13 6.87 -4.60 -9.48
CA ALA A 13 6.70 -6.03 -9.76
C ALA A 13 6.20 -6.24 -11.21
N TYR A 14 6.13 -7.50 -11.66
CA TYR A 14 5.52 -7.81 -12.96
C TYR A 14 4.05 -7.39 -12.96
N LYS A 15 3.69 -6.48 -13.89
CA LYS A 15 2.34 -5.89 -14.00
C LYS A 15 1.80 -5.34 -12.68
N GLY A 16 2.65 -4.80 -11.80
CA GLY A 16 2.21 -4.30 -10.50
C GLY A 16 3.28 -3.57 -9.71
N HIS A 17 2.91 -3.16 -8.49
CA HIS A 17 3.78 -2.50 -7.52
C HIS A 17 3.46 -3.03 -6.12
N VAL A 18 4.45 -3.11 -5.26
CA VAL A 18 4.29 -3.57 -3.86
C VAL A 18 4.85 -2.51 -2.93
N LEU A 19 4.10 -2.17 -1.88
CA LEU A 19 4.55 -1.28 -0.82
C LEU A 19 5.14 -2.12 0.31
N TRP A 20 6.40 -1.87 0.63
CA TRP A 20 7.17 -2.60 1.64
C TRP A 20 7.55 -1.71 2.81
N LEU A 21 7.58 -2.29 4.02
CA LEU A 21 8.19 -1.72 5.21
C LEU A 21 9.24 -2.69 5.75
N GLY A 22 10.51 -2.48 5.41
CA GLY A 22 11.54 -3.48 5.66
C GLY A 22 11.22 -4.78 4.92
N ARG A 23 10.92 -5.86 5.66
CA ARG A 23 10.50 -7.17 5.08
C ARG A 23 8.99 -7.39 5.08
N GLN A 24 8.21 -6.43 5.59
CA GLN A 24 6.76 -6.54 5.69
C GLN A 24 6.08 -5.96 4.45
N LYS A 25 5.23 -6.75 3.80
CA LYS A 25 4.35 -6.28 2.74
C LYS A 25 3.17 -5.52 3.34
N LEU A 26 3.00 -4.27 2.95
CA LEU A 26 1.92 -3.40 3.43
C LEU A 26 0.72 -3.38 2.47
N GLY A 27 1.01 -3.45 1.17
CA GLY A 27 -0.02 -3.48 0.15
C GLY A 27 0.55 -3.73 -1.25
N LYS A 28 -0.34 -3.88 -2.23
CA LYS A 28 0.03 -4.06 -3.63
C LYS A 28 -0.95 -3.33 -4.55
N VAL A 29 -0.45 -3.00 -5.73
CA VAL A 29 -1.22 -2.56 -6.90
C VAL A 29 -0.94 -3.55 -8.02
N SER A 30 -1.97 -3.98 -8.73
CA SER A 30 -1.89 -4.90 -9.86
C SER A 30 -2.63 -4.32 -11.07
N LEU A 31 -2.06 -4.46 -12.26
CA LEU A 31 -2.72 -4.11 -13.51
C LEU A 31 -3.72 -5.23 -13.86
N ALA A 32 -5.00 -4.90 -13.89
CA ALA A 32 -6.13 -5.81 -14.07
C ALA A 32 -6.78 -5.72 -15.46
N GLY A 33 -6.00 -5.40 -16.50
CA GLY A 33 -6.46 -5.25 -17.87
C GLY A 33 -5.83 -4.04 -18.56
N GLU A 34 -6.48 -3.54 -19.62
CA GLU A 34 -6.09 -2.26 -20.24
C GLU A 34 -6.49 -1.11 -19.32
N ALA A 35 -5.48 -0.38 -18.82
CA ALA A 35 -5.64 0.85 -18.04
C ALA A 35 -6.46 0.75 -16.74
N ARG A 36 -6.60 -0.43 -16.13
CA ARG A 36 -7.26 -0.57 -14.82
C ARG A 36 -6.31 -1.17 -13.79
N TYR A 37 -6.20 -0.51 -12.64
CA TYR A 37 -5.39 -0.95 -11.51
C TYR A 37 -6.30 -1.41 -10.38
N THR A 38 -6.07 -2.62 -9.88
CA THR A 38 -6.61 -3.09 -8.61
C THR A 38 -5.57 -2.91 -7.51
N TRP A 39 -6.02 -2.70 -6.29
CA TRP A 39 -5.13 -2.55 -5.15
C TRP A 39 -5.68 -3.24 -3.91
N GLU A 40 -4.78 -3.68 -3.04
CA GLU A 40 -5.08 -4.35 -1.78
C GLU A 40 -4.12 -3.85 -0.69
N ALA A 41 -4.65 -3.45 0.46
CA ALA A 41 -3.87 -3.07 1.63
C ALA A 41 -4.72 -3.09 2.91
N ALA A 42 -4.14 -3.52 4.03
CA ALA A 42 -4.79 -3.51 5.35
C ALA A 42 -6.23 -4.06 5.38
N GLY A 43 -6.47 -5.18 4.69
CA GLY A 43 -7.79 -5.83 4.60
C GLY A 43 -8.80 -5.11 3.70
N LYS A 44 -8.39 -4.03 3.01
CA LYS A 44 -9.20 -3.29 2.04
C LYS A 44 -8.72 -3.57 0.63
N ALA A 45 -9.63 -3.45 -0.33
CA ALA A 45 -9.33 -3.55 -1.74
C ALA A 45 -10.13 -2.53 -2.54
N GLY A 46 -9.65 -2.20 -3.74
CA GLY A 46 -10.34 -1.30 -4.65
C GLY A 46 -9.77 -1.35 -6.05
N ALA A 47 -10.34 -0.52 -6.93
CA ALA A 47 -9.85 -0.37 -8.29
C ALA A 47 -9.95 1.09 -8.76
N THR A 48 -9.05 1.50 -9.65
CA THR A 48 -9.04 2.81 -10.30
C THR A 48 -8.35 2.70 -11.66
N ASP A 49 -8.62 3.66 -12.53
CA ASP A 49 -7.99 3.84 -13.84
C ASP A 49 -6.57 4.44 -13.79
N ASP A 50 -6.10 4.86 -12.62
CA ASP A 50 -4.87 5.62 -12.46
C ASP A 50 -3.93 4.97 -11.43
N LEU A 51 -2.67 4.77 -11.82
CA LEU A 51 -1.67 4.11 -10.98
C LEU A 51 -1.37 4.90 -9.71
N ASP A 52 -1.28 6.23 -9.81
CA ASP A 52 -0.93 7.07 -8.67
C ASP A 52 -2.09 7.14 -7.67
N LYS A 53 -3.34 7.16 -8.15
CA LYS A 53 -4.52 7.00 -7.29
C LYS A 53 -4.51 5.64 -6.58
N ALA A 54 -4.15 4.56 -7.28
CA ALA A 54 -4.08 3.22 -6.67
C ALA A 54 -3.00 3.17 -5.57
N LYS A 55 -1.82 3.75 -5.81
CA LYS A 55 -0.75 3.84 -4.81
C LYS A 55 -1.17 4.69 -3.60
N LYS A 56 -1.76 5.86 -3.82
CA LYS A 56 -2.29 6.72 -2.74
C LYS A 56 -3.37 6.02 -1.91
N ALA A 57 -4.23 5.21 -2.54
CA ALA A 57 -5.25 4.44 -1.84
C ALA A 57 -4.62 3.37 -0.92
N VAL A 58 -3.57 2.69 -1.39
CA VAL A 58 -2.78 1.75 -0.57
C VAL A 58 -2.15 2.47 0.62
N GLU A 59 -1.47 3.59 0.38
CA GLU A 59 -0.81 4.39 1.44
C GLU A 59 -1.83 4.87 2.48
N LEU A 60 -2.99 5.36 2.05
CA LEU A 60 -4.07 5.78 2.94
C LEU A 60 -4.62 4.62 3.77
N ALA A 61 -4.87 3.47 3.15
CA ALA A 61 -5.38 2.29 3.86
C ALA A 61 -4.39 1.81 4.93
N VAL A 62 -3.09 1.82 4.63
CA VAL A 62 -2.02 1.50 5.59
C VAL A 62 -1.96 2.52 6.72
N LEU A 63 -2.01 3.81 6.41
CA LEU A 63 -1.96 4.88 7.43
C LEU A 63 -3.15 4.79 8.39
N VAL A 64 -4.35 4.54 7.88
CA VAL A 64 -5.55 4.39 8.70
C VAL A 64 -5.44 3.16 9.60
N ALA A 65 -4.92 2.04 9.08
CA ALA A 65 -4.74 0.83 9.88
C ALA A 65 -3.65 0.97 10.94
N ASP A 66 -2.55 1.66 10.64
CA ASP A 66 -1.48 1.98 11.62
C ASP A 66 -2.04 2.83 12.77
N LYS A 67 -2.75 3.92 12.43
CA LYS A 67 -3.43 4.77 13.43
C LYS A 67 -4.46 3.99 14.24
N GLN A 68 -5.18 3.05 13.63
CA GLN A 68 -6.13 2.22 14.34
C GLN A 68 -5.41 1.32 15.36
N ARG A 69 -4.23 0.79 15.05
CA ARG A 69 -3.43 -0.01 16.01
C ARG A 69 -2.93 0.83 17.18
N ASP A 70 -2.42 2.03 16.92
CA ASP A 70 -1.97 2.97 17.97
C ASP A 70 -3.09 3.33 18.99
N LEU A 71 -4.38 3.12 18.66
CA LEU A 71 -5.50 3.32 19.61
C LEU A 71 -5.72 2.16 20.60
N PHE A 72 -5.16 0.99 20.33
CA PHE A 72 -5.38 -0.23 21.11
C PHE A 72 -4.09 -0.79 21.75
N ASP A 73 -2.94 -0.15 21.52
CA ASP A 73 -1.63 -0.50 22.06
C ASP A 73 -1.22 0.38 23.27
#